data_AF-A0A1I4Z8S4-F1
#
_entry.id   AF-A0A1I4Z8S4-F1
#
_cell.length_a   1.000
_cell.length_b   1.000
_cell.length_c   1.000
_cell.angle_alpha   90.00
_cell.angle_beta   90.00
_cell.angle_gamma   90.00
#
_symmetry.space_group_name_H-M   'P 1'
#
loop_
_entity.id
_entity.type
_entity.pdbx_description
1 polymer ?
#
loop_
_entity_poly.entity_id
_entity_poly.type
_entity_poly.pdbx_seq_one_letter_code
_entity_poly.pdbx_strand_id
1 'polypeptide(L)' 'MGGTIWLGNVLGKWLDAKYQTSNLENIITLLAVFIAMYLVISQVIKISKDTKDSD' A
#
# COMPACT_ATOMS: atom_id res chain seq x y z
N MET A 1 -0.13 -15.81 -0.67
CA MET A 1 1.17 -15.69 -1.37
C MET A 1 1.09 -14.93 -2.70
N GLY A 2 0.10 -15.16 -3.58
CA GLY A 2 -0.05 -14.36 -4.82
C GLY A 2 -0.80 -13.02 -4.66
N GLY A 3 -1.74 -12.92 -3.71
CA GLY A 3 -2.62 -11.74 -3.58
C GLY A 3 -1.89 -10.45 -3.20
N THR A 4 -0.87 -10.52 -2.34
CA THR A 4 -0.07 -9.35 -1.92
C THR A 4 0.86 -8.86 -3.04
N ILE A 5 1.43 -9.78 -3.83
CA ILE A 5 2.27 -9.46 -4.99
C ILE A 5 1.45 -8.86 -6.13
N TRP A 6 0.22 -9.37 -6.35
CA TRP A 6 -0.69 -8.81 -7.33
C TRP A 6 -1.15 -7.39 -6.94
N LEU A 7 -1.51 -7.18 -5.66
CA LEU A 7 -1.84 -5.84 -5.15
C LEU A 7 -0.64 -4.89 -5.28
N GLY A 8 0.56 -5.34 -4.95
CA GLY A 8 1.79 -4.55 -5.07
C GLY A 8 2.12 -4.16 -6.51
N ASN A 9 1.95 -5.06 -7.49
CA ASN A 9 2.17 -4.79 -8.91
C ASN A 9 1.13 -3.78 -9.47
N VAL A 10 -0.14 -3.94 -9.10
CA VAL A 10 -1.20 -3.02 -9.51
C VAL A 10 -1.06 -1.64 -8.85
N LEU A 11 -0.72 -1.59 -7.55
CA LEU A 11 -0.39 -0.33 -6.86
C LEU A 11 0.84 0.33 -7.48
N GLY A 12 1.90 -0.42 -7.78
CA GLY A 12 3.12 0.09 -8.41
C GLY A 12 2.85 0.74 -9.77
N LYS A 13 2.07 0.10 -10.64
CA LYS A 13 1.68 0.69 -11.94
C LYS A 13 0.74 1.90 -11.80
N TRP A 14 -0.15 1.89 -10.82
CA TRP A 14 -1.07 3.00 -10.56
C TRP A 14 -0.32 4.22 -10.00
N LEU A 15 0.71 3.97 -9.19
CA LEU A 15 1.66 4.97 -8.72
C LEU A 15 2.43 5.54 -9.92
N ASP A 16 3.07 4.70 -10.73
CA ASP A 16 3.87 5.15 -11.88
C ASP A 16 3.07 6.05 -12.85
N ALA A 17 1.80 5.70 -13.13
CA ALA A 17 0.91 6.49 -13.98
C ALA A 17 0.46 7.83 -13.37
N LYS A 18 0.39 7.95 -12.04
CA LYS A 18 -0.04 9.18 -11.34
C LYS A 18 1.08 10.20 -11.16
N TYR A 19 2.35 9.78 -11.23
CA TYR A 19 3.51 10.58 -10.84
C TYR A 19 4.19 11.28 -12.01
N GLN A 20 3.80 11.01 -13.26
CA GLN A 20 4.34 11.71 -14.44
C GLN A 20 3.99 13.22 -14.51
N THR A 21 3.13 13.73 -13.62
CA THR A 21 2.69 15.14 -13.64
C THR A 21 3.37 15.95 -12.54
N SER A 22 4.49 16.59 -12.88
CA SER A 22 5.49 17.24 -12.01
C SER A 22 4.97 18.27 -10.97
N ASN A 23 3.75 18.80 -11.10
CA ASN A 23 3.18 19.74 -10.12
C ASN A 23 2.33 19.08 -9.02
N LEU A 24 1.83 17.86 -9.25
CA LEU A 24 1.06 17.10 -8.27
C LEU A 24 1.96 16.17 -7.44
N GLU A 25 3.22 16.05 -7.84
CA GLU A 25 4.23 15.16 -7.28
C GLU A 25 4.37 15.32 -5.76
N ASN A 26 4.45 16.56 -5.26
CA ASN A 26 4.65 16.83 -3.84
C ASN A 26 3.40 16.50 -2.97
N ILE A 27 2.20 16.77 -3.49
CA ILE A 27 0.94 16.43 -2.79
C ILE A 27 0.75 14.92 -2.76
N ILE A 28 1.04 14.27 -3.88
CA ILE A 28 0.92 12.83 -4.03
C ILE A 28 1.96 12.09 -3.19
N THR A 29 3.20 12.56 -3.08
CA THR A 29 4.20 11.94 -2.19
C THR A 29 3.77 12.01 -0.73
N LEU A 30 3.26 13.17 -0.27
CA LEU A 30 2.74 13.31 1.09
C LEU A 30 1.59 12.33 1.38
N LEU A 31 0.67 12.22 0.43
CA LEU A 31 -0.51 11.34 0.52
C LEU A 31 -0.13 9.85 0.39
N ALA A 32 0.89 9.54 -0.42
CA ALA A 32 1.42 8.18 -0.57
C ALA A 32 2.15 7.70 0.68
N VAL A 33 2.93 8.56 1.35
CA VAL A 33 3.53 8.24 2.65
C VAL A 33 2.42 7.96 3.68
N PHE A 34 1.36 8.76 3.67
CA PHE A 34 0.21 8.56 4.57
C PHE A 34 -0.52 7.23 4.32
N ILE A 35 -0.78 6.91 3.06
CA ILE A 35 -1.40 5.62 2.67
C ILE A 35 -0.47 4.45 2.97
N ALA A 36 0.82 4.57 2.72
CA ALA A 36 1.80 3.51 3.01
C ALA A 36 1.82 3.19 4.51
N MET A 37 1.85 4.22 5.37
CA MET A 37 1.77 4.05 6.82
C MET A 37 0.49 3.31 7.24
N TYR A 38 -0.65 3.68 6.66
CA TYR A 38 -1.94 3.02 6.92
C TYR A 38 -1.97 1.56 6.45
N LEU A 39 -1.44 1.28 5.26
CA LEU A 39 -1.38 -0.07 4.70
C LEU A 39 -0.47 -1.00 5.52
N VAL A 40 0.66 -0.50 6.04
CA VAL A 40 1.54 -1.27 6.93
C VAL A 40 0.83 -1.63 8.23
N ILE A 41 0.14 -0.67 8.85
CA ILE A 41 -0.63 -0.89 10.09
C ILE A 41 -1.74 -1.93 9.85
N SER A 42 -2.50 -1.80 8.76
CA SER A 42 -3.57 -2.74 8.42
C SER A 42 -3.05 -4.16 8.13
N GLN A 43 -1.90 -4.28 7.46
CA GLN A 43 -1.23 -5.56 7.24
C GLN A 43 -0.78 -6.20 8.56
N VAL A 44 -0.19 -5.43 9.47
CA VAL A 44 0.23 -5.89 10.81
C VAL A 44 -0.96 -6.37 11.65
N ILE A 45 -2.09 -5.65 11.59
CA ILE A 45 -3.31 -6.05 12.33
C ILE A 45 -3.91 -7.32 11.72
N LYS A 46 -3.97 -7.43 10.39
CA LYS A 46 -4.45 -8.64 9.71
C LYS A 46 -3.61 -9.86 10.05
N ILE A 47 -2.29 -9.75 9.97
CA ILE A 47 -1.40 -10.88 10.29
C ILE A 47 -1.47 -11.29 11.76
N SER A 48 -1.74 -10.34 12.67
CA SER A 48 -1.94 -10.60 14.10
C SER A 48 -3.30 -11.22 14.46
N LYS A 49 -4.30 -11.08 13.59
CA LYS A 49 -5.62 -11.71 13.74
C LYS A 49 -5.64 -13.13 13.16
N ASP A 50 -5.01 -13.32 12.01
CA ASP A 50 -4.87 -14.62 11.35
C ASP A 50 -4.14 -15.63 12.24
N THR A 51 -3.15 -15.16 13.02
CA THR A 51 -2.44 -15.98 14.02
C THR A 51 -3.27 -16.31 15.28
N LYS A 52 -4.41 -15.67 15.53
CA LYS A 52 -5.27 -15.95 16.70
C LYS A 52 -6.45 -16.89 16.40
N ASP A 53 -6.73 -17.18 15.14
CA ASP A 53 -7.85 -18.04 14.72
C ASP A 53 -7.43 -19.51 14.55
N SER A 54 -6.15 -19.82 14.76
CA SER A 54 -5.58 -21.17 14.60
C SER A 54 -5.27 -21.90 15.91
N ASP A 55 -5.78 -21.42 17.06
CA ASP A 55 -5.74 -22.11 18.36
C ASP A 55 -7.17 -22.35 18.90
#